data_AF-A0A315ZY21-F1
#
_entry.id   AF-A0A315ZY21-F1
#
_cell.length_a   1.000
_cell.length_b   1.000
_cell.length_c   1.000
_cell.angle_alpha   90.00
_cell.angle_beta   90.00
_cell.angle_gamma   90.00
#
_symmetry.space_group_name_H-M   'P 1'
#
loop_
_entity.id
_entity.type
_entity.pdbx_description
1 polymer ?
#
loop_
_entity_poly.entity_id
_entity_poly.type
_entity_poly.pdbx_seq_one_letter_code
_entity_poly.pdbx_strand_id
1 'polypeptide(L)'
;MKKKKIIVLVLIVIIFIVVRIIIKDHQDHPEYKYYRNKSEVEAAVQTILETGETDGIQIPGISEIRYRYKENHPVIAFQTFEFGLAPSSKEFGFYYSVDSVPVGYKGNTNPLIKYGDYWRWIGSGQGETKHIEGKWYTYKYRN
;
A
#
# COMPACT_ATOMS: atom_id res chain seq x y z
N MET A 1 -26.16 -41.34 7.41
CA MET A 1 -25.16 -40.69 8.31
C MET A 1 -23.86 -40.30 7.60
N LYS A 2 -23.23 -41.16 6.78
CA LYS A 2 -21.97 -40.84 6.08
C LYS A 2 -22.05 -39.61 5.14
N LYS A 3 -23.11 -39.50 4.32
CA LYS A 3 -23.32 -38.34 3.42
C LYS A 3 -23.42 -37.01 4.16
N LYS A 4 -24.12 -36.96 5.31
CA LYS A 4 -24.21 -35.75 6.16
C LYS A 4 -22.84 -35.35 6.72
N LYS A 5 -22.02 -36.33 7.16
CA LYS A 5 -20.64 -36.08 7.62
C LYS A 5 -19.73 -35.56 6.50
N ILE A 6 -19.87 -36.08 5.29
CA ILE A 6 -19.13 -35.62 4.10
C ILE A 6 -19.53 -34.18 3.74
N ILE A 7 -20.82 -33.85 3.74
CA ILE A 7 -21.31 -32.49 3.48
C ILE A 7 -20.75 -31.50 4.51
N VAL A 8 -20.78 -31.86 5.81
CA VAL A 8 -20.21 -31.02 6.88
C VAL A 8 -18.71 -30.81 6.68
N LEU A 9 -17.95 -31.85 6.30
CA LEU A 9 -16.52 -31.72 6.04
C LEU A 9 -16.23 -30.78 4.86
N VAL A 10 -16.99 -30.88 3.76
CA VAL A 10 -16.83 -30.00 2.60
C VAL A 10 -17.11 -28.54 2.98
N LEU A 11 -18.16 -28.28 3.78
CA LEU A 11 -18.47 -26.93 4.25
C LEU A 11 -17.34 -26.35 5.10
N ILE A 12 -16.73 -27.14 6.00
CA ILE A 12 -15.59 -26.70 6.82
C ILE A 12 -14.40 -26.31 5.93
N VAL A 13 -14.11 -27.11 4.89
CA VAL A 13 -13.02 -26.80 3.95
C VAL A 13 -13.30 -25.51 3.18
N ILE A 14 -14.53 -25.30 2.70
CA ILE A 14 -14.92 -24.06 2.01
C ILE A 14 -14.77 -22.86 2.94
N ILE A 15 -15.25 -22.96 4.18
CA ILE A 15 -15.10 -21.90 5.18
C ILE A 15 -13.61 -21.58 5.40
N PHE A 16 -12.77 -22.60 5.55
CA PHE A 16 -11.33 -22.39 5.75
C PHE A 16 -10.68 -21.66 4.55
N ILE A 17 -11.07 -22.02 3.33
CA ILE A 17 -10.60 -21.34 2.10
C ILE A 17 -11.06 -19.88 2.09
N VAL A 18 -12.33 -19.60 2.37
CA VAL A 18 -12.87 -18.24 2.40
C VAL A 18 -12.16 -17.39 3.47
N VAL A 19 -11.95 -17.94 4.66
CA VAL A 19 -11.22 -17.26 5.74
C VAL A 19 -9.79 -16.94 5.32
N ARG A 20 -9.09 -17.87 4.65
CA ARG A 20 -7.73 -17.62 4.12
C ARG A 20 -7.71 -16.50 3.09
N ILE A 21 -8.72 -16.41 2.22
CA ILE A 21 -8.84 -15.34 1.22
C ILE A 21 -9.03 -13.99 1.90
N ILE A 22 -9.95 -13.90 2.87
CA ILE A 22 -10.23 -12.64 3.60
C ILE A 22 -9.00 -12.17 4.38
N ILE A 23 -8.31 -13.07 5.07
CA ILE A 23 -7.09 -12.74 5.81
C ILE A 23 -6.02 -12.21 4.84
N LYS A 24 -5.86 -12.85 3.69
CA LYS A 24 -4.88 -12.42 2.69
C LYS A 24 -5.20 -11.02 2.16
N ASP A 25 -6.45 -10.79 1.75
CA ASP A 25 -6.91 -9.48 1.26
C ASP A 25 -6.65 -8.38 2.30
N HIS A 26 -7.00 -8.62 3.56
CA HIS A 26 -6.70 -7.69 4.67
C HIS A 26 -5.19 -7.44 4.83
N GLN A 27 -4.38 -8.50 4.78
CA GLN A 27 -2.94 -8.41 4.94
C GLN A 27 -2.24 -7.68 3.80
N ASP A 28 -2.85 -7.63 2.62
CA ASP A 28 -2.27 -6.97 1.45
C ASP A 28 -2.68 -5.50 1.32
N HIS A 29 -3.59 -5.00 2.17
CA HIS A 29 -3.83 -3.57 2.27
C HIS A 29 -2.56 -2.79 2.70
N PRO A 30 -2.23 -1.67 2.04
CA PRO A 30 -1.06 -0.87 2.41
C PRO A 30 -1.07 -0.37 3.86
N GLU A 31 -2.26 -0.02 4.40
CA GLU A 31 -2.40 0.40 5.80
C GLU A 31 -1.97 -0.72 6.76
N TYR A 32 -2.34 -1.98 6.46
CA TYR A 32 -1.91 -3.12 7.28
C TYR A 32 -0.39 -3.29 7.23
N LYS A 33 0.23 -3.20 6.04
CA LYS A 33 1.70 -3.31 5.91
C LYS A 33 2.43 -2.16 6.62
N TYR A 34 1.87 -0.96 6.61
CA TYR A 34 2.37 0.18 7.38
C TYR A 34 2.33 -0.11 8.88
N TYR A 35 1.16 -0.43 9.45
CA TYR A 35 1.05 -0.66 10.89
C TYR A 35 1.86 -1.87 11.37
N ARG A 36 1.97 -2.91 10.55
CA ARG A 36 2.76 -4.10 10.86
C ARG A 36 4.25 -3.80 10.99
N ASN A 37 4.77 -2.85 10.22
CA ASN A 37 6.19 -2.50 10.16
C ASN A 37 6.44 -1.04 10.61
N LYS A 38 5.57 -0.49 11.48
CA LYS A 38 5.54 0.96 11.77
C LYS A 38 6.91 1.48 12.23
N SER A 39 7.55 0.77 13.14
CA SER A 39 8.84 1.19 13.68
C SER A 39 9.96 1.14 12.64
N GLU A 40 9.96 0.12 11.78
CA GLU A 40 10.95 -0.05 10.72
C GLU A 40 10.78 0.99 9.60
N VAL A 41 9.54 1.30 9.21
CA VAL A 41 9.28 2.33 8.18
C VAL A 41 9.56 3.73 8.70
N GLU A 42 9.29 4.01 9.97
CA GLU A 42 9.65 5.28 10.60
C GLU A 42 11.16 5.45 10.74
N ALA A 43 11.88 4.40 11.16
CA ALA A 43 13.33 4.41 11.20
C ALA A 43 13.94 4.58 9.80
N ALA A 44 13.40 3.88 8.79
CA ALA A 44 13.83 4.04 7.41
C ALA A 44 13.63 5.48 6.92
N VAL A 45 12.50 6.12 7.24
CA VAL A 45 12.28 7.53 6.90
C VAL A 45 13.35 8.42 7.51
N GLN A 46 13.69 8.25 8.80
CA GLN A 46 14.76 9.06 9.42
C GLN A 46 16.08 8.87 8.68
N THR A 47 16.50 7.63 8.46
CA THR A 47 17.73 7.32 7.71
C THR A 47 17.73 7.95 6.32
N ILE A 48 16.65 7.80 5.55
CA ILE A 48 16.55 8.32 4.19
C ILE A 48 16.55 9.86 4.17
N LEU A 49 15.93 10.50 5.16
CA LEU A 49 15.97 11.97 5.26
C LEU A 49 17.36 12.50 5.63
N GLU A 50 18.14 11.74 6.41
CA GLU A 50 19.50 12.10 6.81
C GLU A 50 20.52 11.84 5.70
N THR A 51 20.43 10.70 5.02
CA THR A 51 21.45 10.24 4.07
C THR A 51 21.06 10.45 2.61
N GLY A 52 19.77 10.54 2.30
CA GLY A 52 19.23 10.51 0.94
C GLY A 52 19.22 9.13 0.30
N GLU A 53 19.72 8.09 1.00
CA GLU A 53 19.97 6.76 0.45
C GLU A 53 18.84 5.79 0.83
N THR A 54 18.37 5.02 -0.16
CA THR A 54 17.40 3.92 0.04
C THR A 54 18.06 2.54 0.02
N ASP A 55 19.31 2.46 -0.42
CA ASP A 55 20.00 1.21 -0.66
C ASP A 55 20.29 0.46 0.65
N GLY A 56 20.06 -0.86 0.63
CA GLY A 56 20.27 -1.73 1.79
C GLY A 56 19.14 -1.73 2.81
N ILE A 57 18.11 -0.88 2.67
CA ILE A 57 16.94 -0.91 3.55
C ILE A 57 15.98 -2.02 3.07
N GLN A 58 15.74 -3.00 3.94
CA GLN A 58 14.81 -4.11 3.67
C GLN A 58 13.76 -4.19 4.77
N ILE A 59 12.48 -4.15 4.37
CA ILE A 59 11.34 -4.21 5.29
C ILE A 59 10.38 -5.32 4.81
N PRO A 60 9.98 -6.26 5.68
CA PRO A 60 9.08 -7.35 5.31
C PRO A 60 7.76 -6.87 4.68
N GLY A 61 7.48 -7.35 3.46
CA GLY A 61 6.27 -7.00 2.72
C GLY A 61 6.36 -5.68 1.95
N ILE A 62 7.51 -5.02 1.95
CA ILE A 62 7.83 -3.88 1.08
C ILE A 62 8.73 -4.37 -0.04
N SER A 63 8.29 -4.19 -1.29
CA SER A 63 9.03 -4.63 -2.47
C SER A 63 10.05 -3.61 -2.95
N GLU A 64 9.79 -2.33 -2.70
CA GLU A 64 10.66 -1.25 -3.15
C GLU A 64 10.47 -0.01 -2.27
N ILE A 65 11.57 0.70 -2.02
CA ILE A 65 11.58 1.99 -1.34
C ILE A 65 12.16 3.01 -2.30
N ARG A 66 11.49 4.15 -2.48
CA ARG A 66 11.95 5.22 -3.37
C ARG A 66 11.85 6.56 -2.66
N TYR A 67 12.96 7.29 -2.62
CA TYR A 67 12.94 8.70 -2.27
C TYR A 67 12.73 9.55 -3.53
N ARG A 68 11.73 10.42 -3.54
CA ARG A 68 11.38 11.26 -4.71
C ARG A 68 11.39 12.74 -4.32
N TYR A 69 12.33 13.47 -4.89
CA TYR A 69 12.53 14.90 -4.64
C TYR A 69 11.91 15.82 -5.71
N LYS A 70 11.46 15.29 -6.85
CA LYS A 70 11.40 16.09 -8.08
C LYS A 70 10.21 17.07 -8.24
N GLU A 71 9.18 17.05 -7.39
CA GLU A 71 7.91 17.71 -7.74
C GLU A 71 7.25 18.48 -6.56
N ASN A 72 7.96 19.47 -6.01
CA ASN A 72 7.52 20.42 -4.97
C ASN A 72 7.12 19.84 -3.59
N HIS A 73 6.82 18.56 -3.53
CA HIS A 73 6.39 17.84 -2.32
C HIS A 73 7.21 16.55 -2.18
N PRO A 74 8.36 16.57 -1.47
CA PRO A 74 9.22 15.41 -1.38
C PRO A 74 8.55 14.28 -0.61
N VAL A 75 8.65 13.07 -1.14
CA VAL A 75 8.03 11.87 -0.54
C VAL A 75 8.97 10.68 -0.52
N ILE A 76 8.81 9.83 0.48
CA ILE A 76 9.45 8.51 0.56
C ILE A 76 8.35 7.47 0.39
N ALA A 77 8.37 6.74 -0.72
CA ALA A 77 7.34 5.77 -1.08
C ALA A 77 7.81 4.34 -0.79
N PHE A 78 6.92 3.55 -0.19
CA PHE A 78 7.08 2.14 0.13
C PHE A 78 6.06 1.35 -0.69
N GLN A 79 6.55 0.66 -1.71
CA GLN A 79 5.71 -0.14 -2.60
C GLN A 79 5.46 -1.51 -1.98
N THR A 80 4.20 -1.94 -2.00
CA THR A 80 3.76 -3.24 -1.47
C THR A 80 3.26 -4.06 -2.66
N PHE A 81 4.15 -4.65 -3.46
CA PHE A 81 3.71 -5.44 -4.62
C PHE A 81 2.89 -6.66 -4.20
N GLU A 82 1.83 -6.98 -4.95
CA GLU A 82 1.22 -8.30 -4.97
C GLU A 82 1.54 -8.97 -6.33
N PHE A 83 2.14 -10.15 -6.29
CA PHE A 83 2.19 -11.03 -7.46
C PHE A 83 0.79 -11.60 -7.69
N GLY A 84 0.04 -11.04 -8.64
CA GLY A 84 -1.28 -11.51 -9.05
C GLY A 84 -1.28 -12.01 -10.50
N LEU A 85 -2.09 -13.03 -10.79
CA LEU A 85 -2.26 -13.65 -12.13
C LEU A 85 -3.00 -12.76 -13.15
N ALA A 86 -3.28 -11.49 -12.83
CA ALA A 86 -4.08 -10.60 -13.68
C ALA A 86 -3.19 -9.56 -14.40
N PRO A 87 -3.45 -9.25 -15.70
CA PRO A 87 -2.59 -8.39 -16.52
C PRO A 87 -2.69 -6.89 -16.21
N SER A 88 -3.35 -6.49 -15.11
CA SER A 88 -3.29 -5.11 -14.61
C SER A 88 -2.42 -5.07 -13.37
N SER A 89 -1.19 -4.55 -13.52
CA SER A 89 -0.31 -4.22 -12.41
C SER A 89 -0.96 -3.12 -11.57
N LYS A 90 -1.71 -3.51 -10.54
CA LYS A 90 -2.13 -2.57 -9.50
C LYS A 90 -0.89 -2.22 -8.69
N GLU A 91 -0.37 -1.01 -8.88
CA GLU A 91 0.71 -0.49 -8.07
C GLU A 91 0.11 0.21 -6.85
N PHE A 92 0.34 -0.33 -5.67
CA PHE A 92 -0.14 0.23 -4.42
C PHE A 92 0.95 0.16 -3.35
N GLY A 93 0.75 0.96 -2.32
CA GLY A 93 1.70 1.12 -1.24
C GLY A 93 1.32 2.29 -0.35
N PHE A 94 2.29 2.77 0.40
CA PHE A 94 2.15 3.93 1.26
C PHE A 94 3.37 4.83 1.13
N TYR A 95 3.26 6.07 1.58
CA TYR A 95 4.34 7.03 1.53
C TYR A 95 4.33 7.96 2.73
N TYR A 96 5.52 8.44 3.06
CA TYR A 96 5.72 9.56 3.97
C TYR A 96 5.82 10.85 3.16
N SER A 97 4.98 11.82 3.48
CA SER A 97 5.01 13.16 2.89
C SER A 97 5.76 14.12 3.80
N VAL A 98 6.90 14.65 3.35
CA VAL A 98 7.78 15.48 4.18
C VAL A 98 7.08 16.75 4.66
N ASP A 99 6.20 17.31 3.83
CA ASP A 99 5.45 18.54 4.09
C ASP A 99 4.00 18.32 4.52
N SER A 100 3.57 17.05 4.68
CA SER A 100 2.20 16.69 5.04
C SER A 100 1.17 17.05 3.95
N VAL A 101 1.61 17.15 2.69
CA VAL A 101 0.72 17.33 1.53
C VAL A 101 0.47 15.98 0.87
N PRO A 102 -0.80 15.59 0.63
CA PRO A 102 -1.08 14.39 -0.15
C PRO A 102 -0.60 14.60 -1.60
N VAL A 103 -0.01 13.56 -2.19
CA VAL A 103 0.45 13.59 -3.59
C VAL A 103 -0.13 12.40 -4.37
N GLY A 104 -0.24 12.55 -5.69
CA GLY A 104 -0.61 11.44 -6.56
C GLY A 104 0.52 10.43 -6.76
N TYR A 105 0.22 9.32 -7.45
CA TYR A 105 1.23 8.29 -7.72
C TYR A 105 2.45 8.86 -8.46
N LYS A 106 3.63 8.37 -8.07
CA LYS A 106 4.96 8.87 -8.50
C LYS A 106 5.27 10.32 -8.12
N GLY A 107 4.48 10.93 -7.24
CA GLY A 107 4.62 12.34 -6.88
C GLY A 107 4.04 13.29 -7.93
N ASN A 108 3.17 12.79 -8.82
CA ASN A 108 2.64 13.60 -9.91
C ASN A 108 1.92 14.86 -9.37
N THR A 109 2.13 15.98 -10.04
CA THR A 109 1.47 17.26 -9.70
C THR A 109 0.03 17.36 -10.20
N ASN A 110 -0.61 16.24 -10.53
CA ASN A 110 -1.99 16.28 -11.00
C ASN A 110 -2.89 16.77 -9.85
N PRO A 111 -3.85 17.66 -10.14
CA PRO A 111 -4.76 18.14 -9.11
C PRO A 111 -5.47 16.98 -8.40
N LEU A 112 -5.33 16.95 -7.08
CA LEU A 112 -6.03 16.01 -6.23
C LEU A 112 -7.43 16.53 -5.91
N ILE A 113 -8.44 15.75 -6.27
CA ILE A 113 -9.83 16.04 -5.95
C ILE A 113 -10.17 15.26 -4.67
N LYS A 114 -10.57 15.98 -3.62
CA LYS A 114 -10.97 15.38 -2.34
C LYS A 114 -12.36 14.75 -2.43
N TYR A 115 -12.48 13.51 -1.95
CA TYR A 115 -13.71 12.74 -1.86
C TYR A 115 -13.82 12.12 -0.46
N GLY A 116 -14.48 12.83 0.46
CA GLY A 116 -14.53 12.42 1.87
C GLY A 116 -13.12 12.31 2.45
N ASP A 117 -12.72 11.08 2.79
CA ASP A 117 -11.46 10.77 3.49
C ASP A 117 -10.29 10.45 2.56
N TYR A 118 -10.51 10.43 1.24
CA TYR A 118 -9.46 10.16 0.25
C TYR A 118 -9.43 11.25 -0.83
N TRP A 119 -8.36 11.26 -1.61
CA TRP A 119 -8.20 12.11 -2.79
C TRP A 119 -8.03 11.24 -4.02
N ARG A 120 -8.48 11.72 -5.18
CA ARG A 120 -8.23 11.09 -6.48
C ARG A 120 -7.47 12.02 -7.39
N TRP A 121 -6.57 11.45 -8.19
CA TRP A 121 -5.99 12.12 -9.35
C TRP A 121 -6.45 11.44 -10.64
N ILE A 122 -6.55 12.23 -11.70
CA ILE A 122 -6.82 11.79 -13.06
C ILE A 122 -5.77 12.47 -13.96
N GLY A 123 -5.07 11.70 -14.79
CA GLY A 123 -4.00 12.19 -15.66
C GLY A 123 -3.46 11.07 -16.57
N SER A 124 -2.13 10.99 -16.74
CA SER A 124 -1.46 9.88 -17.46
C SER A 124 -1.65 8.49 -16.82
N GLY A 125 -2.24 8.47 -15.63
CA GLY A 125 -2.97 7.34 -15.06
C GLY A 125 -3.90 7.88 -13.95
N GLN A 126 -4.66 6.99 -13.33
CA GLN A 126 -5.64 7.38 -12.31
C GLN A 126 -5.40 6.63 -11.01
N GLY A 127 -5.87 7.19 -9.90
CA GLY A 127 -5.75 6.49 -8.64
C GLY A 127 -6.26 7.31 -7.47
N GLU A 128 -6.03 6.75 -6.29
CA GLU A 128 -6.48 7.33 -5.03
C GLU A 128 -5.36 7.33 -3.99
N THR A 129 -5.35 8.37 -3.16
CA THR A 129 -4.50 8.47 -1.97
C THR A 129 -5.37 8.76 -0.76
N LYS A 130 -5.05 8.17 0.39
CA LYS A 130 -5.84 8.31 1.61
C LYS A 130 -4.89 8.53 2.78
N HIS A 131 -5.26 9.41 3.71
CA HIS A 131 -4.48 9.66 4.92
C HIS A 131 -4.53 8.45 5.86
N ILE A 132 -3.40 8.15 6.51
CA ILE A 132 -3.29 7.11 7.55
C ILE A 132 -3.20 7.80 8.92
N GLU A 133 -2.05 8.40 9.21
CA GLU A 133 -1.78 9.17 10.41
C GLU A 133 -0.59 10.10 10.19
N GLY A 134 -0.51 11.21 10.93
CA GLY A 134 0.61 12.15 10.82
C GLY A 134 0.88 12.55 9.37
N LYS A 135 2.07 12.20 8.89
CA LYS A 135 2.57 12.48 7.53
C LYS A 135 2.46 11.27 6.58
N TRP A 136 1.72 10.23 6.96
CA TRP A 136 1.60 8.98 6.23
C TRP A 136 0.30 8.89 5.45
N TYR A 137 0.43 8.39 4.22
CA TYR A 137 -0.67 8.25 3.28
C TYR A 137 -0.53 6.93 2.52
N THR A 138 -1.64 6.34 2.09
CA THR A 138 -1.65 5.25 1.11
C THR A 138 -1.73 5.79 -0.31
N TYR A 139 -1.37 4.98 -1.29
CA TYR A 139 -1.72 5.20 -2.68
C TYR A 139 -2.14 3.90 -3.35
N LYS A 140 -3.04 4.02 -4.33
CA LYS A 140 -3.42 2.95 -5.24
C LYS A 140 -3.54 3.50 -6.64
N TYR A 141 -2.64 3.06 -7.51
CA TYR A 141 -2.61 3.39 -8.91
C TYR A 141 -3.42 2.37 -9.72
N ARG A 142 -4.11 2.87 -10.74
CA ARG A 142 -4.87 2.09 -11.71
C ARG A 142 -4.46 2.58 -13.09
N ASN A 143 -3.88 1.68 -13.90
CA ASN A 143 -3.72 1.90 -15.34
C ASN A 143 -5.10 1.95 -16.02
#